data_AF-A0A398BL85-F1
#
_entry.id   AF-A0A398BL85-F1
#
_cell.length_a   1.000
_cell.length_b   1.000
_cell.length_c   1.000
_cell.angle_alpha   90.00
_cell.angle_beta   90.00
_cell.angle_gamma   90.00
#
_symmetry.space_group_name_H-M   'P 1'
#
loop_
_entity.id
_entity.type
_entity.pdbx_description
1 polymer ?
#
loop_
_entity_poly.entity_id
_entity_poly.type
_entity_poly.pdbx_seq_one_letter_code
_entity_poly.pdbx_strand_id
1 'polypeptide(L)'
;MGLPFFGAILKPGQPGFGPLVCHANTAAARQPVAQSGMFRALFGLLSRALPAKIAGSWRRNPFFSNRNTPVVRPEILTLGQRNAARPPQGR
;
A
#
# COMPACT_ATOMS: atom_id res chain seq x y z
N MET A 1 23.14 -0.53 3.18
CA MET A 1 21.80 -0.42 2.57
C MET A 1 20.82 -0.02 3.69
N GLY A 2 20.73 1.29 3.98
CA GLY A 2 19.90 1.81 5.07
C GLY A 2 18.46 2.06 4.60
N LEU A 3 17.48 1.81 5.46
CA LEU A 3 16.08 2.14 5.22
C LEU A 3 15.94 3.66 4.97
N PRO A 4 15.23 4.10 3.91
CA PRO A 4 15.15 5.51 3.53
C PRO A 4 14.28 6.37 4.46
N PHE A 5 13.85 5.83 5.61
CA PHE A 5 13.08 6.53 6.63
C PHE A 5 13.13 5.77 7.97
N PHE A 6 13.08 6.54 9.07
CA PHE A 6 12.92 6.07 10.44
C PHE A 6 11.76 6.84 11.08
N GLY A 7 10.92 6.15 11.85
CA GLY A 7 9.81 6.75 12.58
C GLY A 7 9.99 6.57 14.08
N ALA A 8 9.79 7.65 14.84
CA ALA A 8 9.79 7.64 16.30
C ALA A 8 8.55 8.35 16.85
N ILE A 9 8.02 7.84 17.95
CA ILE A 9 6.98 8.52 18.74
C ILE A 9 7.68 9.26 19.87
N LEU A 10 7.63 10.59 19.84
CA LEU A 10 8.29 11.45 20.83
C LEU A 10 7.30 11.91 21.89
N LYS A 11 7.79 12.09 23.11
CA LYS A 11 7.03 12.77 24.16
C LYS A 11 6.92 14.26 23.82
N PRO A 12 5.82 14.95 24.20
CA PRO A 12 5.70 16.39 24.03
C PRO A 12 6.90 17.14 24.64
N GLY A 13 7.55 18.00 23.86
CA GLY A 13 8.70 18.80 24.31
C GLY A 13 10.04 18.07 24.39
N GLN A 14 10.19 16.92 23.72
CA GLN A 14 11.46 16.17 23.69
C GLN A 14 12.65 17.06 23.29
N PRO A 15 13.72 17.16 24.11
CA PRO A 15 14.91 17.95 23.79
C PRO A 15 15.53 17.55 22.44
N GLY A 16 15.93 18.55 21.65
CA GLY A 16 16.50 18.34 20.31
C GLY A 16 15.46 18.27 19.18
N PHE A 17 14.17 18.29 19.50
CA PHE A 17 13.09 18.34 18.50
C PHE A 17 12.26 19.62 18.72
N GLY A 18 12.14 20.44 17.67
CA GLY A 18 11.37 21.68 17.68
C GLY A 18 9.86 21.45 17.61
N PRO A 19 9.05 22.52 17.75
CA PRO A 19 7.60 22.42 17.59
C PRO A 19 7.25 21.87 16.21
N LEU A 20 6.36 20.88 16.18
CA LEU A 20 5.90 20.28 14.95
C LEU A 20 4.89 21.23 14.30
N VAL A 21 5.31 21.92 13.23
CA VAL A 21 4.43 22.78 12.44
C VAL A 21 3.67 21.91 11.44
N CYS A 22 2.46 21.50 11.81
CA CYS A 22 1.56 20.82 10.89
C CYS A 22 1.00 21.81 9.86
N HIS A 23 1.41 21.67 8.60
CA HIS A 23 0.70 22.34 7.50
C HIS A 23 -0.51 21.50 7.08
N ALA A 24 -1.68 21.84 7.63
CA ALA A 24 -2.94 21.33 7.11
C ALA A 24 -3.38 22.19 5.93
N ASN A 25 -3.39 21.62 4.72
CA ASN A 25 -3.94 22.29 3.54
C ASN A 25 -5.48 22.31 3.61
N THR A 26 -6.02 23.28 4.35
CA THR A 26 -7.47 23.43 4.58
C THR A 26 -8.16 24.33 3.55
N ALA A 27 -7.42 24.86 2.57
CA ALA A 27 -7.94 25.79 1.56
C ALA A 27 -9.17 25.24 0.80
N ALA A 28 -9.25 23.91 0.61
CA ALA A 28 -10.38 23.25 -0.02
C ALA A 28 -11.26 22.45 0.98
N ALA A 29 -11.13 22.65 2.29
CA ALA A 29 -11.85 21.87 3.29
C ALA A 29 -13.39 22.05 3.25
N ARG A 30 -13.87 23.14 2.65
CA ARG A 30 -15.30 23.47 2.54
C ARG A 30 -15.82 23.52 1.10
N GLN A 31 -14.98 23.20 0.13
CA GLN A 31 -15.32 23.31 -1.29
C GLN A 31 -14.92 22.02 -2.03
N PRO A 32 -15.71 21.56 -3.01
CA PRO A 32 -15.31 20.41 -3.83
C PRO A 32 -13.94 20.65 -4.48
N VAL A 33 -13.01 19.72 -4.30
CA VAL A 33 -11.71 19.76 -4.97
C VAL A 33 -11.90 19.36 -6.43
N ALA A 34 -11.59 20.27 -7.36
CA ALA A 34 -11.57 19.94 -8.78
C ALA A 34 -10.45 18.91 -9.04
N GLN A 35 -10.85 17.68 -9.38
CA GLN A 35 -9.90 16.65 -9.77
C GLN A 35 -9.36 16.96 -11.17
N SER A 36 -8.05 17.15 -11.27
CA SER A 36 -7.36 17.30 -12.56
C SER A 36 -6.54 16.04 -12.86
N GLY A 37 -6.28 15.78 -14.15
CA GLY A 37 -5.42 14.65 -14.56
C GLY A 37 -6.08 13.27 -14.57
N MET A 38 -7.37 13.15 -14.24
CA MET A 38 -8.10 11.87 -14.27
C MET A 38 -8.00 11.17 -15.64
N PHE A 39 -8.09 11.93 -16.73
CA PHE A 39 -7.96 11.37 -18.08
C PHE A 39 -6.55 10.82 -18.34
N ARG A 40 -5.50 11.52 -17.91
CA ARG A 40 -4.11 11.04 -18.02
C ARG A 40 -3.88 9.80 -17.15
N ALA A 41 -4.44 9.76 -15.95
CA ALA A 41 -4.37 8.60 -15.07
C ALA A 41 -5.07 7.38 -15.69
N LEU A 42 -6.28 7.58 -16.23
CA LEU A 42 -7.03 6.52 -16.91
C LEU A 42 -6.28 6.01 -18.14
N PHE A 43 -5.76 6.91 -18.98
CA PHE A 43 -4.96 6.52 -20.15
C PHE A 43 -3.67 5.78 -19.74
N GLY A 44 -2.99 6.25 -18.70
CA GLY A 44 -1.82 5.59 -18.13
C GLY A 44 -2.14 4.17 -17.65
N LEU A 45 -3.27 3.98 -16.97
CA LEU A 45 -3.74 2.65 -16.56
C LEU A 45 -4.04 1.76 -17.77
N LEU A 46 -4.81 2.25 -18.73
CA LEU A 46 -5.22 1.50 -19.92
C LEU A 46 -4.02 1.11 -20.79
N SER A 47 -3.07 2.02 -21.01
CA SER A 47 -1.85 1.76 -21.80
C SER A 47 -1.00 0.63 -21.22
N ARG A 48 -1.02 0.42 -19.90
CA ARG A 48 -0.30 -0.66 -19.22
C ARG A 48 -1.11 -1.95 -19.16
N ALA A 49 -2.44 -1.84 -18.97
CA ALA A 49 -3.32 -2.99 -18.88
C ALA A 49 -3.61 -3.64 -20.23
N LEU A 50 -3.69 -2.85 -21.31
CA LEU A 50 -4.10 -3.33 -22.63
C LEU A 50 -3.12 -4.35 -23.24
N PRO A 51 -1.78 -4.13 -23.21
CA PRO A 51 -0.82 -5.13 -23.68
C PRO A 51 -0.93 -6.43 -22.89
N ALA A 52 -1.10 -6.36 -21.56
CA ALA A 52 -1.26 -7.54 -20.71
C ALA A 52 -2.57 -8.30 -21.02
N LYS A 53 -3.63 -7.58 -21.41
CA LYS A 53 -4.91 -8.16 -21.83
C LYS A 53 -4.79 -8.87 -23.19
N ILE A 54 -4.16 -8.21 -24.17
CA ILE A 54 -3.92 -8.75 -25.53
C ILE A 54 -3.01 -9.98 -25.46
N ALA A 55 -1.89 -9.89 -24.74
CA ALA A 55 -0.94 -10.99 -24.59
C ALA A 55 -1.44 -12.13 -23.67
N GLY A 56 -2.62 -11.97 -23.05
CA GLY A 56 -3.16 -12.95 -22.10
C GLY A 56 -2.38 -13.09 -20.79
N SER A 57 -1.30 -12.34 -20.61
CA SER A 57 -0.43 -12.42 -19.42
C SER A 57 -1.13 -12.02 -18.14
N TRP A 58 -2.24 -11.27 -18.21
CA TRP A 58 -3.09 -10.93 -17.07
C TRP A 58 -3.67 -12.16 -16.35
N ARG A 59 -3.79 -13.30 -17.04
CA ARG A 59 -4.24 -14.56 -16.43
C ARG A 59 -3.13 -15.26 -15.63
N ARG A 60 -1.87 -14.97 -15.94
CA ARG A 60 -0.70 -15.51 -15.22
C ARG A 60 -0.56 -14.76 -13.90
N ASN A 61 -1.11 -15.31 -12.85
CA ASN A 61 -0.97 -14.78 -11.51
C ASN A 61 -0.54 -15.91 -10.55
N PRO A 62 0.23 -15.60 -9.51
CA PRO A 62 0.77 -16.62 -8.61
C PRO A 62 -0.25 -17.12 -7.57
N PHE A 63 -1.44 -16.53 -7.51
CA PHE A 63 -2.42 -16.77 -6.45
C PHE A 63 -3.56 -17.70 -6.88
N PHE A 64 -3.87 -17.76 -8.17
CA PHE A 64 -4.98 -18.51 -8.74
C PHE A 64 -4.51 -19.37 -9.92
N SER A 65 -5.02 -20.60 -9.97
CA SER A 65 -4.84 -21.53 -11.07
C SER A 65 -5.55 -21.05 -12.34
N ASN A 66 -5.28 -21.72 -13.46
CA ASN A 66 -5.98 -21.50 -14.73
C ASN A 66 -7.51 -21.78 -14.66
N ARG A 67 -7.99 -22.41 -13.58
CA ARG A 67 -9.41 -22.66 -13.31
C ARG A 67 -10.02 -21.61 -12.38
N ASN A 68 -9.34 -20.49 -12.15
CA ASN A 68 -9.71 -19.43 -11.20
C ASN A 68 -9.87 -19.92 -9.75
N THR A 69 -9.17 -20.99 -9.37
CA THR A 69 -9.15 -21.49 -8.00
C THR A 69 -7.87 -21.07 -7.30
N PRO A 70 -7.89 -20.75 -5.99
CA PRO A 70 -6.66 -20.49 -5.24
C PRO A 70 -5.65 -21.62 -5.42
N VAL A 71 -4.36 -21.28 -5.60
CA VAL A 71 -3.29 -22.29 -5.71
C VAL A 71 -3.03 -23.02 -4.39
N VAL A 72 -3.45 -22.42 -3.28
CA VAL A 72 -3.34 -22.97 -1.93
C VAL A 72 -4.71 -23.03 -1.26
N ARG A 73 -4.94 -24.08 -0.47
CA ARG A 73 -6.14 -24.18 0.36
C ARG A 73 -5.99 -23.23 1.55
N PRO A 74 -6.99 -22.37 1.85
CA PRO A 74 -6.95 -21.55 3.05
C PRO A 74 -7.02 -22.44 4.30
N GLU A 75 -6.14 -22.17 5.26
CA GLU A 75 -6.09 -22.83 6.57
C GLU A 75 -6.34 -21.79 7.67
N ILE A 76 -7.13 -22.18 8.68
CA ILE A 76 -7.30 -21.36 9.89
C ILE A 76 -6.15 -21.70 10.83
N LEU A 77 -5.24 -20.74 11.01
CA LEU A 77 -4.10 -20.92 11.90
C LEU A 77 -4.53 -20.94 13.37
N THR A 78 -3.99 -21.90 14.12
CA THR A 78 -4.06 -21.92 15.59
C THR A 78 -3.34 -20.70 16.19
N LEU A 79 -3.58 -20.42 17.48
CA LEU A 79 -2.88 -19.33 18.17
C LEU A 79 -1.35 -19.47 18.09
N GLY A 80 -0.82 -20.69 18.23
CA GLY A 80 0.61 -20.97 18.13
C GLY A 80 1.19 -20.67 16.74
N GLN A 81 0.53 -21.17 15.68
CA GLN A 81 0.93 -20.90 14.30
C GLN A 81 0.86 -19.40 13.97
N ARG A 82 -0.15 -18.67 14.46
CA ARG A 82 -0.23 -17.22 14.29
C ARG A 82 0.92 -16.48 14.96
N ASN A 83 1.30 -16.88 16.18
CA ASN A 83 2.41 -16.26 16.89
C ASN A 83 3.75 -16.52 16.18
N ALA A 84 3.94 -17.71 15.62
CA ALA A 84 5.14 -18.05 14.84
C ALA A 84 5.23 -17.32 13.49
N ALA A 85 4.09 -17.04 12.84
CA ALA A 85 4.03 -16.30 11.57
C ALA A 85 4.17 -14.78 11.72
N ARG A 86 4.23 -14.25 12.95
CA ARG A 86 4.47 -12.82 13.16
C ARG A 86 5.86 -12.46 12.65
N PRO A 87 6.02 -11.35 11.90
CA PRO A 87 7.34 -10.86 11.56
C PRO A 87 8.14 -10.62 12.85
N PRO A 88 9.47 -10.84 12.85
CA PRO A 88 10.30 -10.60 14.01
C PRO A 88 10.06 -9.17 14.48
N GLN A 89 9.67 -9.00 15.74
CA GLN A 89 9.56 -7.68 16.35
C GLN A 89 10.98 -7.11 16.45
N GLY A 90 11.35 -6.31 15.45
CA GLY A 90 12.62 -5.61 15.39
C GLY A 90 12.69 -4.56 16.49
N ARG A 91 13.75 -4.67 17.29
CA ARG A 91 14.34 -3.61 18.12
C ARG A 91 14.80 -2.43 17.27
#